data_AF-A0A6G2DNV8-F1
#
_entry.id   AF-A0A6G2DNV8-F1
#
_cell.length_a   1.000
_cell.length_b   1.000
_cell.length_c   1.000
_cell.angle_alpha   90.00
_cell.angle_beta   90.00
_cell.angle_gamma   90.00
#
_symmetry.space_group_name_H-M   'P 1'
#
loop_
_entity.id
_entity.type
_entity.pdbx_description
1 polymer ?
#
loop_
_entity_poly.entity_id
_entity_poly.type
_entity_poly.pdbx_seq_one_letter_code
_entity_poly.pdbx_strand_id
1 'polypeptide(L)'
;IKVGHVEAGLRTYNLQSPFPEEFNRQSTSIIANYHFAPTELAKENLIKEGRNNIYVTGNTVIDALTTTVQKDYTHPDLDLNDGNRLILLTAHRRENLGEPMRHMFRAVKRVL
;
A
#
# COMPACT_ATOMS: atom_id res chain seq x y z
N ILE A 1 -9.22 26.85 3.12
CA ILE A 1 -8.44 25.93 3.99
C ILE A 1 -7.35 25.30 3.12
N LYS A 2 -6.10 25.21 3.58
CA LYS A 2 -5.04 24.53 2.82
C LYS A 2 -5.15 23.02 2.98
N VAL A 3 -4.85 22.27 1.91
CA VAL A 3 -4.94 20.81 1.86
C VAL A 3 -3.54 20.20 1.72
N GLY A 4 -3.21 19.22 2.57
CA GLY A 4 -2.02 18.40 2.46
C GLY A 4 -2.40 16.96 2.12
N HIS A 5 -1.77 16.38 1.10
CA HIS A 5 -1.98 14.99 0.70
C HIS A 5 -0.81 14.14 1.19
N VAL A 6 -1.06 13.33 2.23
CA VAL A 6 -0.11 12.33 2.73
C VAL A 6 -0.16 11.10 1.82
N GLU A 7 1.00 10.48 1.57
CA GLU A 7 1.15 9.38 0.60
C GLU A 7 0.78 9.79 -0.84
N ALA A 8 1.14 11.01 -1.23
CA ALA A 8 0.82 11.54 -2.55
C ALA A 8 1.67 10.88 -3.66
N GLY A 9 1.10 10.78 -4.87
CA GLY A 9 1.86 10.47 -6.10
C GLY A 9 1.97 9.00 -6.50
N LEU A 10 1.35 8.06 -5.77
CA LEU A 10 1.24 6.67 -6.23
C LEU A 10 0.29 6.58 -7.44
N ARG A 11 0.73 5.92 -8.50
CA ARG A 11 0.00 5.81 -9.77
C ARG A 11 0.10 4.42 -10.36
N THR A 12 -1.03 3.91 -10.86
CA THR A 12 -1.07 2.85 -11.87
C THR A 12 -1.36 3.40 -13.26
N TYR A 13 -1.86 4.64 -13.35
CA TYR A 13 -2.39 5.26 -14.56
C TYR A 13 -3.52 4.46 -15.24
N ASN A 14 -4.09 3.49 -14.52
CA ASN A 14 -5.27 2.74 -14.94
C ASN A 14 -6.41 3.06 -13.97
N LEU A 15 -7.35 3.90 -14.40
CA LEU A 15 -8.49 4.33 -13.58
C LEU A 15 -9.41 3.15 -13.18
N GLN A 16 -9.32 2.02 -13.87
CA GLN A 16 -10.09 0.82 -13.56
C GLN A 16 -9.35 -0.16 -12.64
N SER A 17 -8.08 0.10 -12.30
CA SER A 17 -7.29 -0.80 -11.46
C SER A 17 -6.13 -0.08 -10.75
N PRO A 18 -6.18 0.10 -9.43
CA PRO A 18 -7.31 -0.18 -8.52
C PRO A 18 -8.46 0.83 -8.68
N PHE A 19 -9.70 0.34 -8.64
CA PHE A 19 -10.91 1.17 -8.71
C PHE A 19 -11.62 1.23 -7.34
N PRO A 20 -11.93 2.43 -6.79
CA PRO A 20 -11.73 3.77 -7.36
C PRO A 20 -10.43 4.47 -6.93
N GLU A 21 -9.49 3.76 -6.31
CA GLU A 21 -8.36 4.35 -5.60
C GLU A 21 -7.43 5.14 -6.53
N GLU A 22 -7.23 4.70 -7.77
CA GLU A 22 -6.41 5.46 -8.73
C GLU A 22 -7.03 6.82 -9.05
N PHE A 23 -8.34 6.85 -9.31
CA PHE A 23 -9.07 8.11 -9.51
C PHE A 23 -8.96 9.00 -8.28
N ASN A 24 -9.24 8.46 -7.09
CA ASN A 24 -9.22 9.22 -5.84
C ASN A 24 -7.85 9.88 -5.60
N ARG A 25 -6.74 9.16 -5.82
CA ARG A 25 -5.39 9.71 -5.63
C ARG A 25 -5.06 10.81 -6.64
N GLN A 26 -5.46 10.66 -7.91
CA GLN A 26 -5.27 11.69 -8.92
C GLN A 26 -6.11 12.93 -8.60
N SER A 27 -7.41 12.77 -8.32
CA SER A 27 -8.31 13.88 -7.96
C SER A 27 -7.86 14.61 -6.69
N THR A 28 -7.40 13.89 -5.67
CA THR A 28 -6.86 14.50 -4.45
C THR A 28 -5.60 15.31 -4.72
N SER A 29 -4.74 14.83 -5.62
CA SER A 29 -3.52 15.56 -6.02
C SER A 29 -3.83 16.86 -6.79
N ILE A 30 -5.01 16.97 -7.43
CA ILE A 30 -5.42 18.20 -8.11
C ILE A 30 -5.74 19.31 -7.10
N ILE A 31 -6.39 18.97 -5.99
CA ILE A 31 -6.85 19.94 -4.99
C ILE A 31 -5.84 20.21 -3.87
N ALA A 32 -4.81 19.36 -3.73
CA ALA A 32 -3.81 19.49 -2.68
C ALA A 32 -2.86 20.68 -2.91
N ASN A 33 -2.56 21.42 -1.83
CA ASN A 33 -1.58 22.49 -1.85
C ASN A 33 -0.16 21.99 -1.55
N TYR A 34 -0.04 20.88 -0.80
CA TYR A 34 1.21 20.24 -0.42
C TYR A 34 1.12 18.73 -0.64
N HIS A 35 2.19 18.14 -1.16
CA HIS A 35 2.26 16.72 -1.48
C HIS A 35 3.40 16.07 -0.71
N PHE A 36 3.08 15.11 0.16
CA PHE A 36 4.06 14.32 0.90
C PHE A 36 4.19 12.95 0.23
N ALA A 37 5.15 12.85 -0.69
CA ALA A 37 5.39 11.68 -1.51
C ALA A 37 6.22 10.63 -0.74
N PRO A 38 5.84 9.34 -0.78
CA PRO A 38 6.58 8.30 -0.06
C PRO A 38 7.91 7.93 -0.72
N THR A 39 8.07 8.20 -2.02
CA THR A 39 9.26 7.82 -2.81
C THR A 39 9.57 8.88 -3.86
N GLU A 40 10.78 8.86 -4.43
CA GLU A 40 11.14 9.71 -5.57
C GLU A 40 10.26 9.40 -6.80
N LEU A 41 9.93 8.13 -7.06
CA LEU A 41 9.02 7.77 -8.16
C LEU A 41 7.64 8.43 -8.00
N ALA A 42 7.09 8.46 -6.79
CA ALA A 42 5.81 9.11 -6.53
C ALA A 42 5.89 10.64 -6.75
N LYS A 43 7.02 11.26 -6.39
CA LYS A 43 7.29 12.66 -6.71
C LYS A 43 7.42 12.91 -8.21
N GLU A 44 8.11 12.03 -8.95
CA GLU A 44 8.23 12.14 -10.41
C GLU A 44 6.87 12.07 -11.10
N ASN A 45 5.98 11.18 -10.65
CA ASN A 45 4.61 11.12 -11.16
C ASN A 45 3.87 12.46 -10.97
N LEU A 46 3.97 13.07 -9.79
CA LEU A 46 3.38 14.37 -9.49
C LEU A 46 3.99 15.50 -10.34
N ILE A 47 5.31 15.48 -10.58
CA ILE A 47 5.99 16.45 -11.45
C ILE A 47 5.49 16.33 -12.89
N LYS A 48 5.37 15.09 -13.42
CA LYS A 48 4.82 14.83 -14.77
C LYS A 48 3.38 15.35 -14.91
N GLU A 49 2.61 15.34 -13.84
CA GLU A 49 1.24 15.87 -13.76
C GLU A 49 1.17 17.39 -13.49
N GLY A 50 2.32 18.07 -13.47
CA GLY A 50 2.42 19.51 -13.25
C GLY A 50 2.08 19.95 -11.84
N ARG A 51 2.34 19.10 -10.83
CA ARG A 51 2.13 19.45 -9.41
C ARG A 51 3.37 20.12 -8.81
N ASN A 52 3.14 20.88 -7.73
CA ASN A 52 4.14 21.70 -7.05
C ASN A 52 4.13 21.38 -5.55
N ASN A 53 5.07 21.96 -4.79
CA ASN A 53 5.17 21.78 -3.32
C ASN A 53 5.20 20.29 -2.93
N ILE A 54 6.13 19.56 -3.53
CA ILE A 54 6.28 18.12 -3.37
C ILE A 54 7.49 17.86 -2.47
N TYR A 55 7.28 17.07 -1.42
CA TYR A 55 8.29 16.70 -0.45
C TYR A 55 8.37 15.18 -0.39
N VAL A 56 9.56 14.62 -0.52
CA VAL A 56 9.76 13.18 -0.32
C VAL A 56 10.00 12.95 1.18
N THR A 57 9.07 12.24 1.81
CA THR A 57 9.04 12.07 3.27
C THR A 57 9.30 10.64 3.72
N GLY A 58 9.26 9.68 2.79
CA GLY A 58 9.03 8.28 3.16
C GLY A 58 7.56 8.01 3.47
N ASN A 59 7.22 6.75 3.76
CA ASN A 59 5.87 6.33 4.10
C ASN A 59 5.73 6.13 5.61
N THR A 60 4.71 6.75 6.21
CA THR A 60 4.41 6.67 7.66
C THR A 60 4.08 5.26 8.14
N VAL A 61 3.83 4.30 7.24
CA VAL A 61 3.69 2.88 7.61
C VAL A 61 4.94 2.36 8.31
N ILE A 62 6.13 2.85 7.96
CA ILE A 62 7.39 2.47 8.62
C ILE A 62 7.42 3.02 10.05
N ASP A 63 6.96 4.26 10.24
CA ASP A 63 6.85 4.87 11.56
C ASP A 63 5.89 4.08 12.45
N ALA A 64 4.76 3.62 11.89
CA ALA A 64 3.81 2.78 12.61
C ALA A 64 4.43 1.45 13.08
N LEU A 65 5.34 0.85 12.31
CA LEU A 65 6.05 -0.36 12.73
C LEU A 65 6.90 -0.15 13.99
N THR A 66 7.45 1.05 14.19
CA THR A 66 8.24 1.36 15.40
C THR A 66 7.43 1.35 16.70
N THR A 67 6.10 1.49 16.60
CA THR A 67 5.18 1.52 17.75
C THR A 67 4.37 0.24 17.91
N THR A 68 4.23 -0.55 16.84
CA THR A 68 3.39 -1.76 16.82
C THR A 68 4.19 -3.05 16.93
N VAL A 69 5.45 -3.08 16.50
CA VAL A 69 6.30 -4.27 16.62
C VAL A 69 6.88 -4.35 18.03
N GLN A 70 6.46 -5.36 18.78
CA GLN A 70 6.94 -5.65 20.14
C GLN A 70 7.85 -6.89 20.10
N LYS A 71 9.02 -6.81 20.75
CA LYS A 71 10.01 -7.91 20.75
C LYS A 71 9.52 -9.16 21.46
N ASP A 72 8.63 -8.97 22.43
CA ASP A 72 8.03 -9.97 23.30
C ASP A 72 6.59 -10.32 22.90
N TYR A 73 6.16 -9.90 21.70
CA TYR A 73 4.85 -10.30 21.18
C TYR A 73 4.78 -11.82 21.00
N THR A 74 3.74 -12.42 21.57
CA THR A 74 3.43 -13.84 21.42
C THR A 74 1.98 -14.00 21.00
N HIS A 75 1.71 -15.05 20.25
CA HIS A 75 0.36 -15.40 19.82
C HIS A 75 0.32 -16.91 19.58
N PRO A 76 -0.70 -17.65 20.05
CA PRO A 76 -0.76 -19.10 19.89
C PRO A 76 -0.48 -19.56 18.46
N ASP A 77 -1.08 -18.91 17.46
CA ASP A 77 -0.86 -19.25 16.03
C ASP A 77 0.57 -19.01 15.52
N LEU A 78 1.35 -18.14 16.18
CA LEU A 78 2.77 -17.94 15.89
C LEU A 78 3.64 -18.98 16.60
N ASP A 79 3.24 -19.38 17.81
CA ASP A 79 3.93 -20.37 18.65
C ASP A 79 3.80 -21.79 18.10
N LEU A 80 2.81 -22.06 17.24
CA LEU A 80 2.66 -23.33 16.50
C LEU A 80 3.77 -23.59 15.46
N ASN A 81 4.62 -22.60 15.16
CA ASN A 81 5.73 -22.77 14.21
C ASN A 81 6.97 -23.39 14.88
N ASP A 82 6.87 -24.65 15.29
CA ASP A 82 7.97 -25.47 15.84
C ASP A 82 9.07 -25.75 14.80
N GLY A 83 9.83 -24.70 14.42
CA GLY A 83 10.87 -24.73 13.38
C GLY A 83 10.36 -24.60 11.94
N ASN A 84 9.04 -24.50 11.72
CA ASN A 84 8.45 -24.33 10.39
C ASN A 84 8.50 -22.88 9.88
N ARG A 85 8.55 -22.72 8.55
CA ARG A 85 8.46 -21.39 7.91
C ARG A 85 7.01 -20.93 7.85
N LEU A 86 6.73 -19.73 8.36
CA LEU A 86 5.40 -19.12 8.33
C LEU A 86 5.11 -18.48 6.96
N ILE A 87 3.95 -18.78 6.38
CA ILE A 87 3.38 -18.08 5.22
C ILE A 87 2.19 -17.24 5.71
N LEU A 88 2.31 -15.91 5.63
CA LEU A 88 1.22 -14.97 5.90
C LEU A 88 0.56 -14.54 4.57
N LEU A 89 -0.77 -14.69 4.47
CA LEU A 89 -1.53 -14.34 3.28
C LEU A 89 -2.68 -13.38 3.61
N THR A 90 -2.75 -12.26 2.90
CA THR A 90 -3.89 -11.33 2.94
C THR A 90 -4.40 -11.06 1.53
N ALA A 91 -5.70 -11.21 1.27
CA ALA A 91 -6.31 -10.94 -0.03
C ALA A 91 -7.65 -10.22 0.13
N HIS A 92 -7.69 -8.93 -0.18
CA HIS A 92 -8.87 -8.06 0.04
C HIS A 92 -9.23 -7.17 -1.15
N ARG A 93 -8.36 -7.08 -2.18
CA ARG A 93 -8.62 -6.29 -3.38
C ARG A 93 -9.85 -6.81 -4.13
N ARG A 94 -10.74 -5.90 -4.55
CA ARG A 94 -12.01 -6.24 -5.21
C ARG A 94 -11.78 -7.07 -6.48
N GLU A 95 -10.80 -6.68 -7.27
CA GLU A 95 -10.39 -7.35 -8.51
C GLU A 95 -9.81 -8.75 -8.30
N ASN A 96 -9.39 -9.07 -7.07
CA ASN A 96 -8.89 -10.41 -6.76
C ASN A 96 -10.03 -11.40 -6.46
N LEU A 97 -11.25 -10.92 -6.17
CA LEU A 97 -12.39 -11.79 -5.86
C LEU A 97 -12.75 -12.68 -7.05
N GLY A 98 -13.10 -13.93 -6.77
CA GLY A 98 -13.47 -14.92 -7.79
C GLY A 98 -12.29 -15.75 -8.27
N GLU A 99 -12.09 -15.85 -9.58
CA GLU A 99 -11.10 -16.75 -10.17
C GLU A 99 -9.64 -16.42 -9.79
N PRO A 100 -9.21 -15.15 -9.72
CA PRO A 100 -7.85 -14.83 -9.26
C PRO A 100 -7.58 -15.34 -7.84
N MET A 101 -8.54 -15.20 -6.92
CA MET A 101 -8.44 -15.73 -5.56
C MET A 101 -8.40 -17.26 -5.53
N ARG A 102 -9.18 -17.95 -6.37
CA ARG A 102 -9.08 -19.41 -6.52
C ARG A 102 -7.69 -19.83 -6.99
N HIS A 103 -7.09 -19.08 -7.91
CA HIS A 103 -5.71 -19.32 -8.35
C HIS A 103 -4.69 -19.09 -7.23
N MET A 104 -4.82 -18.00 -6.47
CA MET A 104 -3.96 -17.73 -5.31
C MET A 104 -4.00 -18.88 -4.29
N PHE A 105 -5.19 -19.33 -3.90
CA PHE A 105 -5.33 -20.43 -2.95
C PHE A 105 -4.84 -21.78 -3.49
N ARG A 106 -5.04 -22.07 -4.78
CA ARG A 106 -4.45 -23.25 -5.42
C ARG A 106 -2.92 -23.20 -5.42
N ALA A 107 -2.33 -22.03 -5.65
CA ALA A 107 -0.87 -21.86 -5.62
C ALA A 107 -0.32 -22.07 -4.21
N VAL A 108 -0.94 -21.47 -3.19
CA VAL A 108 -0.54 -21.68 -1.79
C VAL A 108 -0.64 -23.14 -1.40
N LYS A 109 -1.71 -23.84 -1.79
CA LYS A 109 -1.86 -25.29 -1.55
C LYS A 109 -0.77 -26.16 -2.19
N ARG A 110 -0.08 -25.69 -3.25
CA ARG A 110 1.00 -26.45 -3.91
C ARG A 110 2.36 -26.34 -3.20
N VAL A 111 2.53 -25.32 -2.37
CA VAL A 111 3.79 -25.03 -1.66
C VAL A 111 3.73 -25.40 -0.17
N LEU A 112 2.53 -25.73 0.33
CA LEU A 112 2.30 -26.44 1.58
C LEU A 112 2.49 -27.95 1.36
#